data_AF-G8ZV33-F1
#
_entry.id   AF-G8ZV33-F1
#
_cell.length_a   1.000
_cell.length_b   1.000
_cell.length_c   1.000
_cell.angle_alpha   90.00
_cell.angle_beta   90.00
_cell.angle_gamma   90.00
#
_symmetry.space_group_name_H-M   'P 1'
#
loop_
_entity.id
_entity.type
_entity.pdbx_description
1 polymer ?
#
loop_
_entity_poly.entity_id
_entity_poly.type
_entity_poly.pdbx_seq_one_letter_code
_entity_poly.pdbx_strand_id
1 'polypeptide(L)'
;MFINYFVKKFTKKVVGEFNGGEDPFVEEYELERRSFLSGSSKIVKKKRPKTIPEYIPESQQIMIRALRRRCYRMELIFTFWGMKFGWLNVVKIVPVVGDICALCFSLLVLRDTRNAMGGMPSDLSMQCLFNVIVDFAFSLVPIVGDIVSVAYKPNCRNAMLIEEFVNNKYRRGNNIKTGEIKMGTPLTAAKQS
;
A
#
# COMPACT_ATOMS: atom_id res chain seq x y z
N MET A 1 -34.22 2.66 -7.85
CA MET A 1 -33.21 3.62 -8.37
C MET A 1 -32.23 4.15 -7.30
N PHE A 2 -32.68 4.50 -6.08
CA PHE A 2 -31.82 5.06 -5.01
C PHE A 2 -30.72 4.11 -4.48
N ILE A 3 -31.03 2.83 -4.28
CA ILE A 3 -30.07 1.83 -3.78
C ILE A 3 -28.90 1.70 -4.77
N ASN A 4 -29.18 1.63 -6.06
CA ASN A 4 -28.15 1.48 -7.10
C ASN A 4 -27.25 2.73 -7.23
N TYR A 5 -27.81 3.92 -6.96
CA TYR A 5 -27.04 5.17 -6.91
C TYR A 5 -26.13 5.23 -5.68
N PHE A 6 -26.64 4.87 -4.51
CA PHE A 6 -25.86 4.87 -3.27
C PHE A 6 -24.75 3.83 -3.31
N VAL A 7 -25.05 2.61 -3.80
CA VAL A 7 -24.05 1.56 -4.02
C VAL A 7 -22.99 2.06 -4.98
N LYS A 8 -23.33 2.53 -6.20
CA LYS A 8 -22.33 3.07 -7.14
C LYS A 8 -21.47 4.19 -6.56
N LYS A 9 -22.08 5.13 -5.82
CA LYS A 9 -21.38 6.26 -5.21
C LYS A 9 -20.47 5.81 -4.06
N PHE A 10 -20.92 4.85 -3.26
CA PHE A 10 -20.16 4.26 -2.17
C PHE A 10 -19.02 3.40 -2.71
N THR A 11 -19.27 2.50 -3.66
CA THR A 11 -18.24 1.68 -4.32
C THR A 11 -17.17 2.58 -4.94
N LYS A 12 -17.54 3.65 -5.66
CA LYS A 12 -16.54 4.58 -6.24
C LYS A 12 -15.73 5.31 -5.17
N LYS A 13 -16.34 5.70 -4.05
CA LYS A 13 -15.68 6.43 -2.95
C LYS A 13 -14.80 5.53 -2.07
N VAL A 14 -15.18 4.27 -1.89
CA VAL A 14 -14.54 3.29 -0.99
C VAL A 14 -13.52 2.43 -1.72
N VAL A 15 -13.79 2.05 -2.97
CA VAL A 15 -12.80 1.40 -3.85
C VAL A 15 -11.74 2.40 -4.32
N GLY A 16 -12.07 3.69 -4.42
CA GLY A 16 -11.14 4.75 -4.83
C GLY A 16 -10.54 4.52 -6.23
N GLU A 17 -9.60 5.37 -6.64
CA GLU A 17 -8.78 5.22 -7.86
C GLU A 17 -7.79 4.04 -7.77
N PHE A 18 -8.05 3.05 -6.93
CA PHE A 18 -7.32 1.81 -6.99
C PHE A 18 -7.80 1.09 -8.25
N ASN A 19 -7.15 1.39 -9.38
CA ASN A 19 -7.29 0.63 -10.62
C ASN A 19 -6.95 -0.82 -10.25
N GLY A 20 -7.98 -1.66 -10.01
CA GLY A 20 -7.89 -2.96 -9.35
C GLY A 20 -6.90 -3.97 -9.95
N GLY A 21 -6.21 -3.62 -11.04
CA GLY A 21 -5.13 -4.37 -11.66
C GLY A 21 -3.71 -4.00 -11.22
N GLU A 22 -3.44 -2.80 -10.70
CA GLU A 22 -2.05 -2.35 -10.50
C GLU A 22 -1.51 -2.62 -9.09
N ASP A 23 -0.20 -2.84 -9.01
CA ASP A 23 0.51 -3.12 -7.76
C ASP A 23 0.93 -1.79 -7.11
N PRO A 24 0.45 -1.48 -5.89
CA PRO A 24 0.72 -0.18 -5.25
C PRO A 24 2.19 0.01 -4.86
N PHE A 25 2.99 -1.05 -4.87
CA PHE A 25 4.41 -0.99 -4.53
C PHE A 25 5.31 -0.96 -5.75
N VAL A 26 4.74 -0.67 -6.93
CA VAL A 26 5.48 -0.49 -8.17
C VAL A 26 5.32 0.95 -8.62
N GLU A 27 6.43 1.62 -8.91
CA GLU A 27 6.45 2.96 -9.48
C GLU A 27 6.87 2.92 -10.95
N GLU A 28 6.18 3.71 -11.78
CA GLU A 28 6.57 3.95 -13.16
C GLU A 28 7.57 5.10 -13.22
N TYR A 29 8.67 4.90 -13.93
CA TYR A 29 9.68 5.92 -14.18
C TYR A 29 10.02 5.95 -15.66
N GLU A 30 10.20 7.16 -16.16
CA GLU A 30 10.57 7.42 -17.54
C GLU A 30 12.09 7.37 -17.68
N LEU A 31 12.57 6.55 -18.62
CA LEU A 31 13.98 6.49 -18.97
C LEU A 31 14.16 6.97 -20.41
N GLU A 32 15.04 7.94 -20.61
CA GLU A 32 15.54 8.24 -21.94
C GLU A 32 16.49 7.15 -22.40
N ARG A 33 16.04 6.31 -23.32
CA ARG A 33 16.88 5.31 -23.98
C ARG A 33 17.50 5.96 -25.22
N ARG A 34 18.82 6.14 -25.23
CA ARG A 34 19.55 6.51 -26.45
C ARG A 34 19.77 5.28 -27.32
N SER A 35 19.43 5.39 -28.60
CA SER A 35 19.70 4.34 -29.59
C SER A 35 21.19 4.35 -29.93
N PHE A 36 21.85 3.20 -29.75
CA PHE A 36 23.28 3.04 -30.01
C PHE A 36 23.65 3.33 -31.46
N LEU A 37 22.75 3.02 -32.41
CA LEU A 37 23.00 3.15 -33.85
C LEU A 37 22.67 4.53 -34.42
N SER A 38 21.57 5.14 -33.97
CA SER A 38 20.99 6.36 -34.57
C SER A 38 21.25 7.62 -33.75
N GLY A 39 21.78 7.52 -32.54
CA GLY A 39 21.96 8.65 -31.62
C GLY A 39 20.65 9.23 -31.06
N SER A 40 19.50 8.89 -31.64
CA SER A 40 18.17 9.34 -31.21
C SER A 40 17.83 8.86 -29.79
N SER A 41 17.30 9.76 -28.95
CA SER A 41 16.74 9.43 -27.63
C SER A 41 15.23 9.16 -27.73
N LYS A 42 14.77 8.10 -27.06
CA LYS A 42 13.34 7.79 -26.91
C LYS A 42 13.01 7.63 -25.43
N ILE A 43 11.99 8.32 -24.95
CA ILE A 43 11.46 8.15 -23.60
C ILE A 43 10.71 6.82 -23.54
N VAL A 44 11.15 5.93 -22.67
CA VAL A 44 10.57 4.61 -22.42
C VAL A 44 10.12 4.53 -20.97
N LYS A 45 8.84 4.21 -20.76
CA LYS A 45 8.29 3.96 -19.42
C LYS A 45 8.72 2.58 -18.95
N LYS A 46 9.31 2.50 -17.75
CA LYS A 46 9.63 1.24 -17.07
C LYS A 46 9.00 1.19 -15.69
N LYS A 47 8.71 -0.02 -15.22
CA LYS A 47 8.18 -0.31 -13.88
C LYS A 47 9.32 -0.79 -12.98
N ARG A 48 9.42 -0.28 -11.75
CA ARG A 48 10.35 -0.78 -10.71
C ARG A 48 9.64 -0.86 -9.35
N PRO A 49 10.09 -1.72 -8.42
CA PRO A 49 9.58 -1.70 -7.06
C PRO A 49 9.90 -0.35 -6.40
N LYS A 50 8.91 0.21 -5.69
CA LYS A 50 9.03 1.47 -4.96
C LYS A 50 10.11 1.35 -3.89
N THR A 51 11.10 2.22 -3.93
CA THR A 51 12.17 2.24 -2.93
C THR A 51 11.65 2.75 -1.60
N ILE A 52 12.16 2.20 -0.49
CA ILE A 52 11.85 2.71 0.86
C ILE A 52 12.88 3.81 1.14
N PRO A 53 12.46 5.01 1.57
CA PRO A 53 13.39 6.12 1.76
C PRO A 53 14.34 5.88 2.94
N GLU A 54 15.57 6.40 2.80
CA GLU A 54 16.69 6.12 3.72
C GLU A 54 16.53 6.74 5.12
N TYR A 55 15.75 7.82 5.25
CA TYR A 55 15.51 8.46 6.54
C TYR A 55 14.62 7.62 7.50
N ILE A 56 14.02 6.53 7.01
CA ILE A 56 13.26 5.60 7.85
C ILE A 56 14.24 4.61 8.52
N PRO A 57 14.17 4.38 9.84
CA PRO A 57 15.03 3.42 10.53
C PRO A 57 14.95 2.00 9.95
N GLU A 58 16.07 1.29 9.95
CA GLU A 58 16.19 -0.04 9.33
C GLU A 58 15.13 -1.04 9.85
N SER A 59 14.84 -1.04 11.15
CA SER A 59 13.80 -1.88 11.76
C SER A 59 12.43 -1.70 11.10
N GLN A 60 12.06 -0.45 10.80
CA GLN A 60 10.80 -0.10 10.15
C GLN A 60 10.83 -0.44 8.65
N GLN A 61 11.99 -0.31 8.00
CA GLN A 61 12.15 -0.75 6.62
C GLN A 61 11.94 -2.28 6.50
N ILE A 62 12.50 -3.07 7.42
CA ILE A 62 12.32 -4.53 7.46
C ILE A 62 10.83 -4.87 7.64
N MET A 63 10.15 -4.19 8.56
CA MET A 63 8.72 -4.34 8.79
C MET A 63 7.91 -4.02 7.52
N ILE A 64 8.17 -2.88 6.86
CA ILE A 64 7.48 -2.50 5.62
C ILE A 64 7.73 -3.53 4.52
N ARG A 65 8.97 -4.01 4.35
CA ARG A 65 9.29 -5.08 3.38
C ARG A 65 8.50 -6.35 3.68
N ALA A 66 8.41 -6.75 4.95
CA ALA A 66 7.65 -7.93 5.35
C ALA A 66 6.14 -7.75 5.08
N LEU A 67 5.60 -6.57 5.37
CA LEU A 67 4.20 -6.21 5.12
C LEU A 67 3.85 -6.25 3.62
N ARG A 68 4.69 -5.64 2.78
CA ARG A 68 4.56 -5.70 1.31
C ARG A 68 4.59 -7.14 0.79
N ARG A 69 5.52 -7.97 1.28
CA ARG A 69 5.59 -9.40 0.89
C ARG A 69 4.36 -10.18 1.32
N ARG A 70 3.78 -9.89 2.49
CA ARG A 70 2.55 -10.53 2.98
C ARG A 70 1.36 -10.16 2.09
N CYS A 71 1.10 -8.88 1.83
CA CYS A 71 0.03 -8.47 0.92
C CYS A 71 0.25 -9.02 -0.50
N TYR A 72 1.49 -9.01 -1.01
CA TYR A 72 1.77 -9.55 -2.34
C TYR A 72 1.35 -11.02 -2.48
N ARG A 73 1.71 -11.85 -1.50
CA ARG A 73 1.30 -13.27 -1.48
C ARG A 73 -0.21 -13.43 -1.32
N MET A 74 -0.81 -12.61 -0.45
CA MET A 74 -2.24 -12.71 -0.13
C MET A 74 -3.15 -12.26 -1.28
N GLU A 75 -2.78 -11.19 -2.00
CA GLU A 75 -3.71 -10.47 -2.89
C GLU A 75 -3.17 -10.18 -4.30
N LEU A 76 -1.87 -10.33 -4.58
CA LEU A 76 -1.27 -9.87 -5.84
C LEU A 76 -0.50 -10.93 -6.66
N ILE A 77 -0.35 -12.15 -6.14
CA ILE A 77 0.58 -13.15 -6.71
C ILE A 77 0.21 -13.62 -8.13
N PHE A 78 -1.09 -13.68 -8.45
CA PHE A 78 -1.61 -14.13 -9.75
C PHE A 78 -2.22 -12.96 -10.52
N THR A 79 -2.15 -13.01 -11.86
CA THR A 79 -2.80 -12.04 -12.75
C THR A 79 -3.77 -12.77 -13.66
N PHE A 80 -5.05 -12.37 -13.68
CA PHE A 80 -6.09 -12.95 -14.52
C PHE A 80 -7.00 -11.83 -15.02
N TRP A 81 -7.25 -11.81 -16.34
CA TRP A 81 -8.03 -10.76 -17.02
C TRP A 81 -7.62 -9.32 -16.66
N GLY A 82 -6.31 -9.07 -16.54
CA GLY A 82 -5.78 -7.75 -16.19
C GLY A 82 -5.99 -7.35 -14.73
N MET A 83 -6.56 -8.22 -13.89
CA MET A 83 -6.68 -8.03 -12.45
C MET A 83 -5.69 -8.91 -11.71
N LYS A 84 -5.13 -8.39 -10.62
CA LYS A 84 -4.27 -9.17 -9.72
C LYS A 84 -5.06 -9.72 -8.55
N PHE A 85 -4.84 -10.98 -8.21
CA PHE A 85 -5.51 -11.70 -7.12
C PHE A 85 -4.49 -12.65 -6.45
N GLY A 86 -4.73 -13.09 -5.21
CA GLY A 86 -3.80 -13.99 -4.52
C GLY A 86 -4.45 -15.08 -3.68
N TRP A 87 -3.66 -15.68 -2.79
CA TRP A 87 -4.05 -16.86 -2.02
C TRP A 87 -5.34 -16.66 -1.22
N LEU A 88 -5.63 -15.45 -0.74
CA LEU A 88 -6.87 -15.19 -0.01
C LEU A 88 -8.10 -15.41 -0.90
N ASN A 89 -8.02 -15.05 -2.18
CA ASN A 89 -9.13 -15.25 -3.11
C ASN A 89 -9.35 -16.73 -3.43
N VAL A 90 -8.29 -17.56 -3.37
CA VAL A 90 -8.41 -19.01 -3.50
C VAL A 90 -9.10 -19.60 -2.26
N VAL A 91 -8.76 -19.12 -1.07
CA VAL A 91 -9.39 -19.56 0.18
C VAL A 91 -10.87 -19.20 0.23
N LYS A 92 -11.26 -18.06 -0.36
CA LYS A 92 -12.65 -17.58 -0.49
C LYS A 92 -13.52 -18.39 -1.46
N ILE A 93 -12.97 -19.39 -2.17
CA ILE A 93 -13.78 -20.32 -2.98
C ILE A 93 -14.76 -21.11 -2.10
N VAL A 94 -14.39 -21.38 -0.84
CA VAL A 94 -15.30 -21.99 0.14
C VAL A 94 -16.02 -20.88 0.90
N PRO A 95 -17.31 -20.62 0.64
CA PRO A 95 -18.04 -19.54 1.29
C PRO A 95 -18.09 -19.74 2.80
N VAL A 96 -18.17 -18.63 3.56
CA VAL A 96 -18.17 -18.60 5.05
C VAL A 96 -16.81 -18.99 5.65
N VAL A 97 -16.30 -20.19 5.37
CA VAL A 97 -15.01 -20.65 5.92
C VAL A 97 -13.86 -19.82 5.35
N GLY A 98 -13.89 -19.56 4.04
CA GLY A 98 -12.88 -18.78 3.36
C GLY A 98 -12.82 -17.34 3.84
N ASP A 99 -13.98 -16.72 4.06
CA ASP A 99 -14.10 -15.35 4.54
C ASP A 99 -13.60 -15.19 5.97
N ILE A 100 -13.93 -16.13 6.86
CA ILE A 100 -13.43 -16.14 8.24
C ILE A 100 -11.91 -16.35 8.24
N CYS A 101 -11.39 -17.28 7.42
CA CYS A 101 -9.96 -17.47 7.29
C CYS A 101 -9.27 -16.20 6.81
N ALA A 102 -9.80 -15.53 5.77
CA ALA A 102 -9.25 -14.30 5.24
C ALA A 102 -9.24 -13.17 6.28
N LEU A 103 -10.35 -12.99 7.00
CA LEU A 103 -10.47 -12.07 8.13
C LEU A 103 -9.40 -12.35 9.20
N CYS A 104 -9.25 -13.61 9.61
CA CYS A 104 -8.24 -14.03 10.57
C CYS A 104 -6.81 -13.70 10.08
N PHE A 105 -6.48 -14.01 8.82
CA PHE A 105 -5.16 -13.67 8.26
C PHE A 105 -4.91 -12.16 8.27
N SER A 106 -5.89 -11.35 7.87
CA SER A 106 -5.78 -9.89 7.90
C SER A 106 -5.54 -9.35 9.31
N LEU A 107 -6.27 -9.87 10.31
CA LEU A 107 -6.10 -9.48 11.71
C LEU A 107 -4.75 -9.91 12.28
N LEU A 108 -4.25 -11.09 11.90
CA LEU A 108 -2.91 -11.55 12.30
C LEU A 108 -1.82 -10.64 11.75
N VAL A 109 -1.91 -10.23 10.47
CA VAL A 109 -0.96 -9.27 9.88
C VAL A 109 -1.01 -7.94 10.62
N LEU A 110 -2.21 -7.43 10.92
CA LEU A 110 -2.37 -6.18 11.66
C LEU A 110 -1.76 -6.26 13.07
N ARG A 111 -1.97 -7.38 13.78
CA ARG A 111 -1.39 -7.62 15.11
C ARG A 111 0.13 -7.66 15.06
N ASP A 112 0.70 -8.42 14.13
CA ASP A 112 2.15 -8.52 13.96
C ASP A 112 2.77 -7.16 13.63
N THR A 113 2.14 -6.39 12.74
CA THR A 113 2.62 -5.06 12.37
C THR A 113 2.51 -4.06 13.51
N ARG A 114 1.42 -4.13 14.31
CA ARG A 114 1.28 -3.33 15.53
C ARG A 114 2.40 -3.61 16.53
N ASN A 115 2.75 -4.88 16.72
CA ASN A 115 3.84 -5.29 17.60
C ASN A 115 5.21 -4.83 17.05
N ALA A 116 5.45 -5.03 15.75
CA ALA A 116 6.70 -4.65 15.09
C ALA A 116 6.96 -3.13 15.10
N MET A 117 5.90 -2.30 15.12
CA MET A 117 6.04 -0.84 15.24
C MET A 117 6.28 -0.35 16.68
N GLY A 118 6.20 -1.22 17.69
CA GLY A 118 6.26 -0.82 19.09
C GLY A 118 5.01 -0.08 19.57
N GLY A 119 3.86 -0.35 18.95
CA GLY A 119 2.59 0.33 19.24
C GLY A 119 2.13 1.20 18.08
N MET A 120 1.08 0.73 17.38
CA MET A 120 0.35 1.50 16.39
C MET A 120 -0.64 2.45 17.09
N PRO A 121 -0.82 3.70 16.62
CA PRO A 121 -1.92 4.55 17.09
C PRO A 121 -3.27 3.84 16.96
N SER A 122 -4.17 4.08 17.91
CA SER A 122 -5.54 3.54 17.88
C SER A 122 -6.22 3.87 16.56
N ASP A 123 -6.08 5.11 16.09
CA ASP A 123 -6.78 5.62 14.93
C ASP A 123 -6.35 4.90 13.65
N LEU A 124 -5.04 4.66 13.49
CA LEU A 124 -4.52 3.90 12.35
C LEU A 124 -4.93 2.42 12.42
N SER A 125 -4.93 1.84 13.61
CA SER A 125 -5.37 0.46 13.82
C SER A 125 -6.85 0.31 13.47
N MET A 126 -7.68 1.29 13.86
CA MET A 126 -9.10 1.35 13.55
C MET A 126 -9.35 1.51 12.06
N GLN A 127 -8.59 2.35 11.36
CA GLN A 127 -8.69 2.48 9.90
C GLN A 127 -8.36 1.16 9.20
N CYS A 128 -7.31 0.47 9.64
CA CYS A 128 -6.94 -0.83 9.09
C CYS A 128 -8.03 -1.89 9.34
N LEU A 129 -8.56 -1.91 10.56
CA LEU A 129 -9.65 -2.80 10.95
C LEU A 129 -10.92 -2.51 10.14
N PHE A 130 -11.24 -1.23 9.95
CA PHE A 130 -12.41 -0.79 9.18
C PHE A 130 -12.34 -1.30 7.73
N ASN A 131 -11.17 -1.21 7.07
CA ASN A 131 -11.01 -1.73 5.71
C ASN A 131 -11.29 -3.24 5.64
N VAL A 132 -10.86 -4.00 6.66
CA VAL A 132 -11.08 -5.45 6.73
C VAL A 132 -12.55 -5.78 7.01
N ILE A 133 -13.21 -5.04 7.91
CA ILE A 133 -14.64 -5.19 8.19
C ILE A 133 -15.48 -4.88 6.95
N VAL A 134 -15.11 -3.84 6.20
CA VAL A 134 -15.79 -3.48 4.95
C VAL A 134 -15.65 -4.59 3.91
N ASP A 135 -14.47 -5.19 3.77
CA ASP A 135 -14.27 -6.35 2.87
C ASP A 135 -15.13 -7.55 3.29
N PHE A 136 -15.14 -7.87 4.58
CA PHE A 136 -15.97 -8.95 5.13
C PHE A 136 -17.47 -8.68 4.92
N ALA A 137 -17.91 -7.42 5.05
CA ALA A 137 -19.29 -7.05 4.78
C ALA A 137 -19.67 -7.22 3.30
N PHE A 138 -18.74 -6.91 2.37
CA PHE A 138 -18.96 -7.17 0.95
C PHE A 138 -19.00 -8.67 0.63
N SER A 139 -18.17 -9.49 1.28
CA SER A 139 -18.15 -10.94 1.04
C SER A 139 -19.42 -11.67 1.50
N LEU A 140 -20.28 -11.03 2.31
CA LEU A 140 -21.59 -11.58 2.64
C LEU A 140 -22.52 -11.71 1.42
N VAL A 141 -22.24 -10.99 0.33
CA VAL A 141 -23.00 -11.08 -0.93
C VAL A 141 -22.26 -12.00 -1.90
N PRO A 142 -22.73 -13.23 -2.16
CA PRO A 142 -22.06 -14.17 -3.06
C PRO A 142 -21.89 -13.57 -4.47
N ILE A 143 -20.82 -13.95 -5.17
CA ILE A 143 -20.49 -13.54 -6.55
C ILE A 143 -20.06 -12.06 -6.64
N VAL A 144 -20.93 -11.12 -6.27
CA VAL A 144 -20.64 -9.69 -6.37
C VAL A 144 -19.60 -9.28 -5.31
N GLY A 145 -19.75 -9.79 -4.09
CA GLY A 145 -18.85 -9.54 -2.98
C GLY A 145 -17.42 -9.98 -3.27
N ASP A 146 -17.24 -11.15 -3.88
CA ASP A 146 -15.92 -11.70 -4.21
C ASP A 146 -15.19 -10.86 -5.24
N ILE A 147 -15.89 -10.41 -6.30
CA ILE A 147 -15.31 -9.51 -7.31
C ILE A 147 -14.94 -8.16 -6.67
N VAL A 148 -15.83 -7.60 -5.85
CA VAL A 148 -15.58 -6.35 -5.13
C VAL A 148 -14.39 -6.52 -4.19
N SER A 149 -14.27 -7.65 -3.49
CA SER A 149 -13.17 -7.95 -2.59
C SER A 149 -11.82 -8.04 -3.31
N VAL A 150 -11.76 -8.72 -4.46
CA VAL A 150 -10.57 -8.80 -5.32
C VAL A 150 -10.13 -7.41 -5.81
N ALA A 151 -11.09 -6.53 -6.13
CA ALA A 151 -10.79 -5.15 -6.51
C ALA A 151 -10.44 -4.27 -5.30
N TYR A 152 -11.00 -4.58 -4.12
CA TYR A 152 -10.80 -3.81 -2.90
C TYR A 152 -9.41 -4.10 -2.28
N LYS A 153 -8.94 -5.35 -2.22
CA LYS A 153 -7.60 -5.68 -1.69
C LYS A 153 -7.33 -5.05 -0.31
N PRO A 154 -8.12 -5.43 0.71
CA PRO A 154 -8.06 -4.79 2.03
C PRO A 154 -6.66 -4.81 2.65
N ASN A 155 -5.88 -5.89 2.45
CA ASN A 155 -4.57 -6.02 3.07
C ASN A 155 -3.53 -5.10 2.43
N CYS A 156 -3.58 -4.94 1.11
CA CYS A 156 -2.69 -4.02 0.41
C CYS A 156 -3.02 -2.56 0.72
N ARG A 157 -4.31 -2.20 0.90
CA ARG A 157 -4.69 -0.86 1.38
C ARG A 157 -4.19 -0.59 2.80
N ASN A 158 -4.33 -1.56 3.70
CA ASN A 158 -3.78 -1.44 5.04
C ASN A 158 -2.26 -1.29 5.02
N ALA A 159 -1.57 -2.04 4.16
CA ALA A 159 -0.13 -1.91 4.00
C ALA A 159 0.28 -0.50 3.53
N MET A 160 -0.47 0.10 2.60
CA MET A 160 -0.24 1.47 2.15
C MET A 160 -0.48 2.48 3.26
N LEU A 161 -1.58 2.37 4.02
CA LEU A 161 -1.88 3.28 5.13
C LEU A 161 -0.76 3.25 6.19
N ILE A 162 -0.26 2.05 6.50
CA ILE A 162 0.82 1.88 7.48
C ILE A 162 2.14 2.45 6.93
N GLU A 163 2.47 2.16 5.67
CA GLU A 163 3.66 2.72 5.03
C GLU A 163 3.61 4.25 5.00
N GLU A 164 2.47 4.84 4.64
CA GLU A 164 2.26 6.27 4.61
C GLU A 164 2.40 6.90 6.00
N PHE A 165 1.83 6.28 7.02
CA PHE A 165 1.97 6.73 8.40
C PHE A 165 3.44 6.74 8.84
N VAL A 166 4.16 5.64 8.61
CA VAL A 166 5.59 5.53 8.93
C VAL A 166 6.40 6.58 8.18
N ASN A 167 6.15 6.72 6.88
CA ASN A 167 6.79 7.71 6.03
C ASN A 167 6.57 9.14 6.57
N ASN A 168 5.33 9.50 6.92
CA ASN A 168 5.01 10.81 7.49
C ASN A 168 5.63 11.04 8.87
N LYS A 169 5.67 10.02 9.73
CA LYS A 169 6.29 10.08 11.06
C LYS A 169 7.79 10.42 10.96
N TYR A 170 8.53 9.71 10.12
CA TYR A 170 9.99 9.91 9.99
C TYR A 170 10.35 11.10 9.10
N ARG A 171 9.57 11.42 8.08
CA ARG A 171 9.78 12.60 7.23
C ARG A 171 9.70 13.89 8.05
N ARG A 172 8.72 13.99 8.96
CA ARG A 172 8.56 15.15 9.84
C ARG A 172 9.76 15.31 10.78
N GLY A 173 10.22 14.22 11.40
CA GLY A 173 11.41 14.23 12.26
C GLY A 173 12.69 14.61 11.50
N ASN A 174 12.86 14.11 10.28
CA ASN A 174 14.02 14.44 9.45
C ASN A 174 14.05 15.92 9.03
N ASN A 175 12.91 16.49 8.68
CA ASN A 175 12.81 17.91 8.32
C ASN A 175 13.16 18.84 9.49
N ILE A 176 12.77 18.49 10.72
CA ILE A 176 13.11 19.26 11.93
C ILE A 176 14.63 19.25 12.16
N LYS A 177 15.26 18.06 12.15
CA LYS A 177 16.72 17.94 12.30
C LYS A 177 17.48 18.72 11.23
N THR A 178 17.03 18.63 9.97
CA THR A 178 17.64 19.37 8.86
C THR A 178 17.51 20.89 9.04
N GLY A 179 16.38 21.36 9.58
CA GLY A 179 16.16 22.78 9.89
C GLY A 179 17.07 23.29 11.02
N GLU A 180 17.22 22.51 12.10
CA GLU A 180 18.12 22.83 13.21
C GLU A 180 19.59 22.90 12.77
N ILE A 181 20.05 21.97 11.93
CA ILE A 181 21.42 21.99 11.38
C ILE A 181 21.65 23.25 10.54
N LYS A 182 20.67 23.66 9.73
CA LYS A 182 20.77 24.88 8.91
C LYS A 182 20.76 26.17 9.73
N MET A 183 20.11 26.19 10.90
CA MET A 183 20.05 27.34 11.81
C MET A 183 21.23 27.40 12.78
N GLY A 184 21.78 26.24 13.17
CA GLY A 184 22.92 26.12 14.09
C GLY A 184 24.30 26.16 13.42
N THR A 185 24.36 26.09 12.09
CA THR A 185 25.60 26.34 11.34
C THR A 185 25.75 27.84 11.16
N PRO A 186 26.73 28.51 11.79
CA PRO A 186 26.93 29.93 11.59
C PRO A 186 27.25 30.20 10.11
N LEU A 187 26.64 31.23 9.53
CA LEU A 187 26.95 31.78 8.19
C LEU A 187 28.41 32.26 8.04
N THR A 188 29.26 32.05 9.05
CA THR A 188 30.65 32.50 9.14
C THR A 188 31.59 31.79 8.15
N ALA A 189 31.21 30.64 7.59
CA ALA A 189 32.05 29.93 6.62
C ALA A 189 31.96 30.46 5.17
N ALA A 190 31.05 31.40 4.87
CA ALA A 190 30.84 31.90 3.51
C ALA A 190 31.49 33.26 3.21
N LYS A 191 32.43 33.74 4.05
CA LYS A 191 33.08 35.06 3.87
C LYS A 191 34.62 35.02 3.94
N GLN A 192 35.24 33.91 3.54
CA GLN A 192 36.70 33.80 3.43
C GLN A 192 37.09 33.01 2.16
N SER A 193 36.90 33.65 1.01
CA SER A 193 37.57 33.32 -0.25
C SER A 193 37.39 34.47 -1.23
#